data_AF-A0A0F9CQX0-F1
#
_entry.id   AF-A0A0F9CQX0-F1
#
_cell.length_a   1.000
_cell.length_b   1.000
_cell.length_c   1.000
_cell.angle_alpha   90.00
_cell.angle_beta   90.00
_cell.angle_gamma   90.00
#
_symmetry.space_group_name_H-M   'P 1'
#
loop_
_entity.id
_entity.type
_entity.pdbx_description
1 polymer ?
#
loop_
_entity_poly.entity_id
_entity_poly.type
_entity_poly.pdbx_seq_one_letter_code
_entity_poly.pdbx_strand_id
1 'polypeptide(L)' 'MTMKFGLYTICEFDDDAPEPEGTVIYDELPPKIGTEVILSDKKVWIVTSFEEYNSTVYVKLKEE' A
#
# COMPACT_ATOMS: atom_id res chain seq x y z
N MET A 1 1.67 -0.84 23.27
CA MET A 1 0.46 -1.14 22.47
C MET A 1 0.65 -0.43 21.15
N THR A 2 0.97 -1.16 20.08
CA THR A 2 1.13 -0.56 18.76
C THR A 2 -0.26 -0.37 18.17
N MET A 3 -0.63 0.88 17.87
CA MET A 3 -1.91 1.19 17.25
C MET A 3 -1.87 0.74 15.80
N LYS A 4 -2.95 0.11 15.32
CA LYS A 4 -3.07 -0.38 13.96
C LYS A 4 -3.95 0.56 13.15
N PHE A 5 -3.49 0.95 11.96
CA PHE A 5 -4.16 1.89 11.07
C PHE A 5 -4.58 1.19 9.80
N GLY A 6 -5.89 1.14 9.54
CA GLY A 6 -6.41 0.69 8.25
C GLY A 6 -6.32 1.83 7.25
N LEU A 7 -5.39 1.76 6.32
CA LEU A 7 -5.21 2.76 5.27
C LEU A 7 -5.62 2.20 3.93
N TYR A 8 -6.14 3.06 3.07
CA TYR A 8 -6.52 2.69 1.72
C TYR A 8 -5.27 2.66 0.85
N THR A 9 -4.97 1.50 0.27
CA THR A 9 -3.78 1.27 -0.52
C THR A 9 -4.15 1.08 -1.98
N ILE A 10 -3.53 1.89 -2.84
CA ILE A 10 -3.76 1.92 -4.29
C ILE A 10 -2.43 1.61 -4.98
N CYS A 11 -2.49 0.83 -6.05
CA CYS A 11 -1.32 0.52 -6.85
C CYS A 11 -1.08 1.62 -7.89
N GLU A 12 0.18 2.06 -8.03
CA GLU A 12 0.57 2.92 -9.14
C GLU A 12 0.83 2.05 -10.38
N PHE A 13 -0.16 1.93 -11.27
CA PHE A 13 0.00 1.33 -12.61
C PHE A 13 -0.18 2.36 -13.71
N ASP A 14 0.53 2.15 -14.82
CA ASP A 14 0.60 3.11 -15.92
C ASP A 14 -0.42 2.88 -17.05
N ASP A 15 -1.14 1.76 -17.19
CA ASP A 15 -2.11 1.69 -18.32
C ASP A 15 -3.21 0.60 -18.36
N ASP A 16 -3.05 -0.64 -17.85
CA ASP A 16 -4.05 -1.70 -18.17
C ASP A 16 -4.00 -2.96 -17.29
N ALA A 17 -3.71 -2.83 -15.98
CA ALA A 17 -3.64 -3.99 -15.07
C ALA A 17 -4.82 -3.99 -14.09
N PRO A 18 -5.33 -5.16 -13.63
CA PRO A 18 -6.30 -5.21 -12.56
C PRO A 18 -5.65 -4.63 -11.30
N GLU A 19 -6.02 -3.39 -10.95
CA GLU A 19 -5.51 -2.67 -9.79
C GLU A 19 -5.90 -3.45 -8.52
N PRO A 20 -4.95 -4.07 -7.81
CA PRO A 20 -5.26 -4.55 -6.48
C PRO A 20 -5.40 -3.32 -5.59
N GLU A 21 -6.63 -2.97 -5.26
CA GLU A 21 -6.95 -1.94 -4.28
C GLU A 21 -7.49 -2.58 -3.00
N GLY A 22 -7.26 -1.95 -1.86
CA GLY A 22 -7.83 -2.43 -0.61
C GLY A 22 -7.32 -1.74 0.64
N THR A 23 -7.98 -2.04 1.76
CA THR A 23 -7.54 -1.56 3.07
C THR A 23 -6.46 -2.48 3.62
N VAL A 24 -5.27 -1.93 3.83
CA VAL A 24 -4.15 -2.62 4.49
C VAL A 24 -3.99 -2.09 5.91
N ILE A 25 -3.68 -3.00 6.83
CA ILE A 25 -3.45 -2.64 8.23
C ILE A 25 -1.96 -2.39 8.44
N TYR A 26 -1.61 -1.15 8.77
CA TYR A 26 -0.26 -0.72 9.08
C TYR A 26 -0.07 -0.56 10.58
N ASP A 27 1.14 -0.84 11.08
CA ASP A 27 1.49 -0.66 12.49
C ASP A 27 1.92 0.78 12.82
N GLU A 28 2.19 1.61 11.81
CA GLU A 28 2.66 3.00 11.95
C GLU A 28 1.99 3.91 10.92
N LEU A 29 1.79 5.18 11.29
CA LEU A 29 1.26 6.24 10.44
C LEU A 29 2.20 7.46 10.49
N PRO A 30 2.73 7.94 9.35
CA PRO A 30 2.61 7.40 8.00
C PRO A 30 3.29 6.02 7.85
N PRO A 31 2.84 5.17 6.91
CA PRO A 31 3.52 3.92 6.61
C PRO A 31 4.91 4.21 6.05
N LYS A 32 5.88 3.39 6.42
CA LYS A 32 7.27 3.58 6.00
C LYS A 32 7.44 3.20 4.53
N ILE A 33 8.01 4.10 3.73
CA ILE A 33 8.40 3.82 2.34
C ILE A 33 9.38 2.64 2.33
N GLY A 34 9.15 1.68 1.43
CA GLY A 34 9.89 0.41 1.40
C GLY A 34 9.21 -0.73 2.19
N THR A 35 8.12 -0.46 2.92
CA THR A 35 7.36 -1.50 3.63
C THR A 35 6.69 -2.42 2.64
N GLU A 36 6.84 -3.72 2.86
CA GLU A 36 6.19 -4.76 2.07
C GLU A 36 4.77 -5.00 2.57
N VAL A 37 3.81 -5.03 1.65
CA VAL A 37 2.40 -5.31 1.92
C VAL A 37 1.87 -6.34 0.92
N ILE A 38 0.92 -7.15 1.36
CA ILE A 38 0.28 -8.16 0.52
C ILE A 38 -1.15 -7.70 0.27
N LEU A 39 -1.51 -7.54 -1.00
CA LEU A 39 -2.85 -7.13 -1.40
C LEU A 39 -3.71 -8.33 -1.78
N SER A 40 -4.95 -8.06 -2.22
CA SER A 40 -5.95 -9.07 -2.59
C SER A 40 -5.48 -10.04 -3.67
N ASP A 41 -4.53 -9.63 -4.52
CA ASP A 41 -3.94 -10.45 -5.57
C ASP A 41 -2.86 -11.43 -5.06
N LYS A 42 -2.59 -11.42 -3.74
CA LYS A 42 -1.57 -12.24 -3.05
C LYS A 42 -0.13 -12.01 -3.51
N LYS A 43 0.15 -10.93 -4.24
CA LYS A 43 1.52 -10.51 -4.54
C LYS A 43 2.05 -9.58 -3.46
N VAL A 44 3.38 -9.44 -3.44
CA VAL A 44 4.07 -8.53 -2.55
C VAL A 44 4.25 -7.18 -3.25
N TRP A 45 3.82 -6.14 -2.56
CA TRP A 45 3.89 -4.76 -3.00
C TRP A 45 4.74 -3.96 -2.03
N ILE A 46 5.38 -2.90 -2.50
CA ILE A 46 6.19 -2.03 -1.68
C ILE A 46 5.56 -0.64 -1.65
N VAL A 47 5.42 -0.07 -0.46
CA VAL A 47 5.00 1.32 -0.27
C VAL A 47 6.02 2.25 -0.91
N THR A 48 5.58 3.04 -1.89
CA THR A 48 6.39 4.01 -2.63
C THR A 48 6.10 5.44 -2.21
N SER A 49 4.84 5.74 -1.89
CA SER A 49 4.41 7.07 -1.46
C SER A 49 3.21 7.00 -0.51
N PHE A 50 2.99 8.08 0.23
CA PHE A 50 1.85 8.23 1.12
C PHE A 50 1.31 9.67 1.07
N GLU A 51 0.01 9.80 0.83
CA GLU A 51 -0.70 11.06 0.90
C GLU A 51 -1.46 11.20 2.22
N GLU A 52 -0.95 12.06 3.11
CA GLU A 52 -1.58 12.36 4.42
C GLU A 52 -3.00 12.92 4.27
N TYR A 53 -3.24 13.78 3.29
CA TYR A 53 -4.53 14.46 3.10
C TYR A 53 -5.69 13.47 2.87
N ASN A 54 -5.48 12.43 2.08
CA ASN A 54 -6.48 11.42 1.78
C ASN A 54 -6.21 10.09 2.51
N SER A 55 -5.19 10.03 3.37
CA SER A 55 -4.72 8.80 4.03
C SER A 55 -4.55 7.64 3.05
N THR A 56 -4.08 7.97 1.84
CA THR A 56 -3.97 7.03 0.71
C THR A 56 -2.51 6.61 0.56
N VAL A 57 -2.29 5.31 0.50
CA VAL A 57 -0.96 4.72 0.37
C VAL A 57 -0.78 4.26 -1.07
N TYR A 58 0.32 4.67 -1.69
CA TYR A 58 0.68 4.22 -3.02
C TYR A 58 1.71 3.12 -2.92
N VAL A 59 1.49 2.05 -3.67
CA VAL A 59 2.40 0.91 -3.71
C VAL A 59 2.75 0.54 -5.14
N LYS A 60 3.94 -0.05 -5.31
CA LYS A 60 4.38 -0.67 -6.57
C LYS A 60 4.67 -2.14 -6.37
N LEU A 61 4.42 -2.92 -7.43
CA LEU A 61 4.70 -4.35 -7.40
C LEU A 61 6.20 -4.56 -7.18
N LYS A 62 6.55 -5.43 -6.23
CA LYS A 62 7.93 -5.86 -6.08
C LYS A 62 8.20 -6.93 -7.15
N GLU A 63 8.81 -6.52 -8.25
CA GLU A 63 9.35 -7.48 -9.23
C GLU A 63 10.55 -8.20 -8.58
N GLU A 64 10.53 -9.55 -8.60
CA GLU A 64 11.59 -10.43 -8.05
C GLU A 64 12.87 -10.41 -8.91
#